data_AF-A0A968WPX8-F1
#
_entry.id   AF-A0A968WPX8-F1
#
_cell.length_a   1.000
_cell.length_b   1.000
_cell.length_c   1.000
_cell.angle_alpha   90.00
_cell.angle_beta   90.00
_cell.angle_gamma   90.00
#
_symmetry.space_group_name_H-M   'P 1'
#
loop_
_entity.id
_entity.type
_entity.pdbx_description
1 polymer ?
#
loop_
_entity_poly.entity_id
_entity_poly.type
_entity_poly.pdbx_seq_one_letter_code
_entity_poly.pdbx_strand_id
1 'polypeptide(L)'
;MTEDGAMLLARLYDGNRGLLEGLVLDPAADQFVRDAALDAYVRLAQDGVAPREVIRAFIERLFAELPRQENFIWIGVTNAVSALGFADLAPAVKQLFDDDLADIAFMEYGEFEDDLAAARRGEFPNRYDRGSPLERMRGWIYGEDVPEPSESRATLLADMAALAGLDGIGQAVNEYRDVGRNAPCPCGSGKKFKKCCLPKVEAGLL
;
A
#
# COMPACT_ATOMS: atom_id res chain seq x y z
N MET A 1 -15.44 1.26 0.60
CA MET A 1 -14.49 0.34 1.26
C MET A 1 -14.02 0.97 2.57
N THR A 2 -13.64 0.19 3.59
CA THR A 2 -13.01 0.76 4.80
C THR A 2 -11.56 1.18 4.50
N GLU A 3 -11.06 2.20 5.19
CA GLU A 3 -9.73 2.82 5.01
C GLU A 3 -8.56 1.80 5.04
N ASP A 4 -8.76 0.63 5.66
CA ASP A 4 -7.79 -0.44 5.81
C ASP A 4 -7.63 -1.37 4.59
N GLY A 5 -8.48 -1.25 3.56
CA GLY A 5 -8.42 -2.14 2.40
C GLY A 5 -7.10 -2.05 1.62
N ALA A 6 -6.47 -0.87 1.61
CA ALA A 6 -5.15 -0.65 1.01
C ALA A 6 -4.07 -1.49 1.69
N MET A 7 -4.18 -1.65 3.00
CA MET A 7 -3.22 -2.38 3.82
C MET A 7 -3.33 -3.89 3.61
N LEU A 8 -4.55 -4.42 3.48
CA LEU A 8 -4.77 -5.82 3.12
C LEU A 8 -4.22 -6.12 1.73
N LEU A 9 -4.45 -5.22 0.76
CA LEU A 9 -3.90 -5.36 -0.60
C LEU A 9 -2.36 -5.32 -0.60
N ALA A 10 -1.74 -4.41 0.15
CA ALA A 10 -0.28 -4.33 0.26
C ALA A 10 0.34 -5.54 0.96
N ARG A 11 -0.36 -6.17 1.91
CA ARG A 11 0.10 -7.37 2.62
C ARG A 11 -0.12 -8.66 1.85
N LEU A 12 -1.16 -8.70 1.01
CA LEU A 12 -1.42 -9.79 0.07
C LEU A 12 -0.62 -9.66 -1.23
N TYR A 13 0.13 -8.55 -1.39
CA TYR A 13 0.97 -8.30 -2.55
C TYR A 13 2.08 -9.35 -2.65
N ASP A 14 1.96 -10.22 -3.65
CA ASP A 14 2.89 -11.31 -3.93
C ASP A 14 4.07 -10.89 -4.82
N GLY A 15 4.18 -9.60 -5.14
CA GLY A 15 5.15 -9.05 -6.09
C GLY A 15 4.58 -8.75 -7.47
N ASN A 16 3.32 -9.08 -7.75
CA ASN A 16 2.70 -8.84 -9.04
C ASN A 16 2.08 -7.43 -9.13
N ARG A 17 2.90 -6.43 -9.48
CA ARG A 17 2.45 -5.05 -9.72
C ARG A 17 1.30 -4.93 -10.73
N GLY A 18 1.23 -5.85 -11.69
CA GLY A 18 0.19 -5.85 -12.72
C GLY A 18 -1.22 -6.03 -12.16
N LEU A 19 -1.36 -6.67 -10.99
CA LEU A 19 -2.65 -6.80 -10.32
C LEU A 19 -3.09 -5.49 -9.66
N LEU A 20 -2.18 -4.77 -9.01
CA LEU A 20 -2.48 -3.46 -8.42
C LEU A 20 -2.77 -2.43 -9.52
N GLU A 21 -1.90 -2.35 -10.53
CA GLU A 21 -2.10 -1.43 -11.66
C GLU A 21 -3.39 -1.74 -12.42
N GLY A 22 -3.68 -3.02 -12.64
CA GLY A 22 -4.93 -3.47 -13.27
C GLY A 22 -6.16 -3.08 -12.46
N LEU A 23 -6.13 -3.27 -11.14
CA LEU A 23 -7.24 -2.91 -10.26
C LEU A 23 -7.48 -1.39 -10.22
N VAL A 24 -6.41 -0.58 -10.20
CA VAL A 24 -6.51 0.89 -10.26
C VAL A 24 -7.12 1.36 -11.59
N LEU A 25 -6.78 0.70 -12.70
CA LEU A 25 -7.26 1.06 -14.04
C LEU A 25 -8.64 0.49 -14.38
N ASP A 26 -9.14 -0.50 -13.63
CA ASP A 26 -10.42 -1.15 -13.94
C ASP A 26 -11.61 -0.18 -13.71
N PRO A 27 -12.31 0.27 -14.78
CA PRO A 27 -13.45 1.18 -14.64
C PRO A 27 -14.68 0.51 -14.02
N ALA A 28 -14.72 -0.83 -13.95
CA ALA A 28 -15.79 -1.57 -13.28
C ALA A 28 -15.58 -1.73 -11.77
N ALA A 29 -14.36 -1.47 -11.27
CA ALA A 29 -14.08 -1.48 -9.84
C ALA A 29 -14.61 -0.20 -9.16
N ASP A 30 -15.12 -0.35 -7.93
CA ASP A 30 -15.55 0.77 -7.10
C ASP A 30 -14.39 1.74 -6.85
N GLN A 31 -14.65 3.05 -6.91
CA GLN A 31 -13.62 4.08 -6.85
C GLN A 31 -12.78 4.04 -5.56
N PHE A 32 -13.36 3.61 -4.44
CA PHE A 32 -12.62 3.45 -3.18
C PHE A 32 -11.75 2.19 -3.17
N VAL A 33 -12.12 1.14 -3.91
CA VAL A 33 -11.26 -0.04 -4.13
C VAL A 33 -10.04 0.36 -4.95
N ARG A 34 -10.26 1.18 -5.98
CA ARG A 34 -9.20 1.67 -6.87
C ARG A 34 -8.22 2.57 -6.11
N ASP A 35 -8.74 3.50 -5.30
CA ASP A 35 -7.95 4.35 -4.41
C ASP A 35 -7.11 3.51 -3.43
N ALA A 36 -7.73 2.52 -2.78
CA ALA A 36 -7.00 1.63 -1.89
C ALA A 36 -5.89 0.83 -2.56
N ALA A 37 -6.08 0.42 -3.82
CA ALA A 37 -5.04 -0.26 -4.59
C ALA A 37 -3.86 0.68 -4.93
N LEU A 38 -4.15 1.96 -5.19
CA LEU A 38 -3.12 2.98 -5.40
C LEU A 38 -2.37 3.28 -4.09
N ASP A 39 -3.08 3.43 -2.97
CA ASP A 39 -2.50 3.61 -1.63
C ASP A 39 -1.59 2.43 -1.26
N ALA A 40 -1.98 1.19 -1.58
CA ALA A 40 -1.14 0.02 -1.39
C ALA A 40 0.19 0.16 -2.16
N TYR A 41 0.13 0.64 -3.40
CA TYR A 41 1.31 0.82 -4.24
C TYR A 41 2.23 1.93 -3.69
N VAL A 42 1.67 3.03 -3.22
CA VAL A 42 2.41 4.13 -2.57
C VAL A 42 3.18 3.61 -1.37
N ARG A 43 2.55 2.80 -0.51
CA ARG A 43 3.20 2.19 0.66
C ARG A 43 4.34 1.27 0.27
N LEU A 44 4.14 0.41 -0.73
CA LEU A 44 5.20 -0.45 -1.25
C LEU A 44 6.39 0.35 -1.78
N ALA A 45 6.15 1.53 -2.36
CA ALA A 45 7.22 2.42 -2.82
C ALA A 45 7.95 3.12 -1.66
N GLN A 46 7.22 3.55 -0.62
CA GLN A 46 7.81 4.12 0.59
C GLN A 46 8.66 3.10 1.36
N ASP A 47 8.24 1.84 1.39
CA ASP A 47 8.96 0.72 2.01
C ASP A 47 10.16 0.24 1.16
N GLY A 48 10.36 0.81 -0.04
CA GLY A 48 11.43 0.42 -0.96
C GLY A 48 11.23 -0.93 -1.65
N VAL A 49 10.06 -1.55 -1.50
CA VAL A 49 9.69 -2.82 -2.17
C VAL A 49 9.41 -2.58 -3.66
N ALA A 50 8.70 -1.50 -3.97
CA ALA A 50 8.49 -1.05 -5.34
C ALA A 50 9.50 0.08 -5.68
N PRO A 51 10.23 -0.01 -6.81
CA PRO A 51 11.11 1.09 -7.20
C PRO A 51 10.30 2.36 -7.46
N ARG A 52 10.76 3.47 -6.87
CA ARG A 52 10.09 4.77 -6.96
C ARG A 52 9.82 5.23 -8.40
N GLU A 53 10.74 4.95 -9.31
CA GLU A 53 10.61 5.30 -10.73
C GLU A 53 9.45 4.54 -11.42
N VAL A 54 9.16 3.32 -10.95
CA VAL A 54 8.08 2.49 -11.50
C VAL A 54 6.72 3.06 -11.12
N ILE A 55 6.51 3.41 -9.85
CA ILE A 55 5.26 4.04 -9.43
C ILE A 55 5.11 5.45 -10.02
N ARG A 56 6.21 6.19 -10.20
CA ARG A 56 6.20 7.49 -10.89
C ARG A 56 5.66 7.35 -12.31
N ALA A 57 6.21 6.41 -13.08
CA ALA A 57 5.74 6.12 -14.44
C ALA A 57 4.28 5.67 -14.47
N PHE A 58 3.82 4.94 -13.46
CA PHE A 58 2.42 4.56 -13.34
C PHE A 58 1.51 5.77 -13.08
N ILE A 59 1.90 6.68 -12.18
CA ILE A 59 1.15 7.93 -11.92
C ILE A 59 1.07 8.79 -13.18
N GLU A 60 2.17 8.95 -13.92
CA GLU A 60 2.16 9.64 -15.23
C GLU A 60 1.16 8.98 -16.21
N ARG A 61 1.09 7.65 -16.20
CA ARG A 61 0.12 6.89 -17.00
C ARG A 61 -1.32 7.15 -16.54
N LEU A 62 -1.59 7.28 -15.25
CA LEU A 62 -2.91 7.63 -14.72
C LEU A 62 -3.38 9.01 -15.19
N PHE A 63 -2.49 10.02 -15.19
CA PHE A 63 -2.81 11.33 -15.75
C PHE A 63 -3.18 11.28 -17.24
N ALA A 64 -2.58 10.36 -18.00
CA ALA A 64 -2.82 10.21 -19.44
C ALA A 64 -4.04 9.35 -19.79
N GLU A 65 -4.31 8.29 -19.03
CA GLU A 65 -5.28 7.25 -19.39
C GLU A 65 -6.62 7.37 -18.65
N LEU A 66 -6.64 7.94 -17.44
CA LEU A 66 -7.88 8.04 -16.69
C LEU A 66 -8.83 9.07 -17.34
N PRO A 67 -10.15 8.76 -17.43
CA PRO A 67 -11.12 9.71 -17.94
C PRO A 67 -11.11 11.03 -17.16
N ARG A 68 -11.13 12.16 -17.88
CA ARG A 68 -11.23 13.52 -17.32
C ARG A 68 -12.67 13.81 -16.86
N GLN A 69 -13.11 13.09 -15.84
CA GLN A 69 -14.39 13.26 -15.16
C GLN A 69 -14.18 13.18 -13.65
N GLU A 70 -15.08 13.80 -12.89
CA GLU A 70 -15.09 13.71 -11.42
C GLU A 70 -15.06 12.24 -10.99
N ASN A 71 -14.04 11.91 -10.21
CA ASN A 71 -13.82 10.55 -9.72
C ASN A 71 -12.90 10.62 -8.50
N PHE A 72 -13.26 9.90 -7.44
CA PHE A 72 -12.50 9.88 -6.20
C PHE A 72 -11.04 9.42 -6.40
N ILE A 73 -10.76 8.65 -7.46
CA ILE A 73 -9.38 8.24 -7.79
C ILE A 73 -8.42 9.42 -7.99
N TRP A 74 -8.91 10.59 -8.42
CA TRP A 74 -8.07 11.78 -8.59
C TRP A 74 -7.55 12.31 -7.25
N ILE A 75 -8.30 12.14 -6.17
CA ILE A 75 -7.82 12.41 -4.80
C ILE A 75 -6.69 11.44 -4.44
N GLY A 76 -6.84 10.15 -4.76
CA GLY A 76 -5.79 9.15 -4.59
C GLY A 76 -4.51 9.48 -5.36
N VAL A 77 -4.65 9.95 -6.61
CA VAL A 77 -3.51 10.40 -7.42
C VAL A 77 -2.81 11.60 -6.80
N THR A 78 -3.57 12.61 -6.34
CA THR A 78 -3.04 13.78 -5.64
C THR A 78 -2.25 13.37 -4.39
N ASN A 79 -2.83 12.50 -3.56
CA ASN A 79 -2.18 11.97 -2.35
C ASN A 79 -0.90 11.18 -2.68
N ALA A 80 -0.92 10.37 -3.74
CA ALA A 80 0.27 9.63 -4.18
C ALA A 80 1.41 10.58 -4.60
N VAL A 81 1.09 11.67 -5.30
CA VAL A 81 2.06 12.68 -5.74
C VAL A 81 2.68 13.41 -4.54
N SER A 82 1.86 13.89 -3.59
CA SER A 82 2.37 14.59 -2.40
C SER A 82 3.15 13.65 -1.48
N ALA A 83 2.60 12.47 -1.15
CA ALA A 83 3.20 11.51 -0.22
C ALA A 83 4.52 10.92 -0.70
N LEU A 84 4.71 10.81 -2.02
CA LEU A 84 5.99 10.41 -2.58
C LEU A 84 6.91 11.62 -2.72
N GLY A 85 6.44 12.85 -2.92
CA GLY A 85 7.30 14.01 -3.09
C GLY A 85 7.65 14.32 -4.55
N PHE A 86 6.76 13.98 -5.50
CA PHE A 86 6.96 14.23 -6.93
C PHE A 86 6.59 15.68 -7.31
N ALA A 87 7.44 16.63 -6.90
CA ALA A 87 7.17 18.07 -7.08
C ALA A 87 7.04 18.51 -8.54
N ASP A 88 7.69 17.79 -9.46
CA ASP A 88 7.58 18.01 -10.91
C ASP A 88 6.18 17.71 -11.47
N LEU A 89 5.38 16.91 -10.75
CA LEU A 89 3.99 16.60 -11.12
C LEU A 89 2.97 17.59 -10.51
N ALA A 90 3.40 18.53 -9.65
CA ALA A 90 2.50 19.50 -9.03
C ALA A 90 1.67 20.33 -10.03
N PRO A 91 2.20 20.77 -11.20
CA PRO A 91 1.37 21.45 -12.20
C PRO A 91 0.23 20.59 -12.74
N ALA A 92 0.45 19.28 -12.91
CA ALA A 92 -0.58 18.35 -13.36
C ALA A 92 -1.66 18.14 -12.29
N VAL A 93 -1.25 18.06 -11.01
CA VAL A 93 -2.17 18.04 -9.86
C VAL A 93 -3.01 19.31 -9.81
N LYS A 94 -2.39 20.49 -9.96
CA LYS A 94 -3.12 21.76 -9.98
C LYS A 94 -4.22 21.79 -11.05
N GLN A 95 -3.94 21.25 -12.23
CA GLN A 95 -4.94 21.14 -13.30
C GLN A 95 -6.11 20.22 -12.93
N LEU A 96 -5.96 19.26 -12.00
CA LEU A 96 -7.08 18.46 -11.49
C LEU A 96 -8.05 19.31 -10.68
N PHE A 97 -7.52 20.21 -9.84
CA PHE A 97 -8.31 21.14 -9.04
C PHE A 97 -8.97 22.21 -9.90
N ASP A 98 -8.22 22.78 -10.86
CA ASP A 98 -8.75 23.81 -11.78
C ASP A 98 -9.88 23.26 -12.67
N ASP A 99 -9.89 21.96 -12.94
CA ASP A 99 -10.92 21.27 -13.74
C ASP A 99 -12.03 20.64 -12.87
N ASP A 100 -12.06 20.90 -11.55
CA ASP A 100 -13.02 20.32 -10.59
C ASP A 100 -13.06 18.77 -10.59
N LEU A 101 -11.93 18.12 -10.89
CA LEU A 101 -11.82 16.66 -10.94
C LEU A 101 -11.40 16.03 -9.61
N ALA A 102 -10.71 16.81 -8.78
CA ALA A 102 -10.39 16.50 -7.39
C ALA A 102 -11.29 17.35 -6.49
N ASP A 103 -12.28 16.71 -5.86
CA ASP A 103 -13.26 17.39 -5.02
C ASP A 103 -12.61 17.98 -3.75
N ILE A 104 -12.74 19.29 -3.61
CA ILE A 104 -12.25 20.08 -2.47
C ILE A 104 -12.83 19.63 -1.12
N ALA A 105 -13.96 18.92 -1.11
CA ALA A 105 -14.52 18.33 0.10
C ALA A 105 -13.61 17.26 0.72
N PHE A 106 -12.64 16.74 -0.04
CA PHE A 106 -11.70 15.71 0.41
C PHE A 106 -10.26 16.21 0.58
N MET A 107 -9.86 17.25 -0.15
CA MET A 107 -8.53 17.86 -0.03
C MET A 107 -8.54 19.22 -0.71
N GLU A 108 -7.94 20.25 -0.10
CA GLU A 108 -7.66 21.52 -0.79
C GLU A 108 -6.28 21.49 -1.47
N TYR A 109 -6.08 22.29 -2.53
CA TYR A 109 -4.78 22.37 -3.20
C TYR A 109 -3.66 22.86 -2.26
N GLY A 110 -3.98 23.73 -1.28
CA GLY A 110 -3.02 24.15 -0.27
C GLY A 110 -2.56 23.01 0.64
N GLU A 111 -3.46 22.10 1.02
CA GLU A 111 -3.13 20.91 1.81
C GLU A 111 -2.20 19.97 1.03
N PHE A 112 -2.42 19.82 -0.28
CA PHE A 112 -1.51 19.10 -1.16
C PHE A 112 -0.09 19.72 -1.16
N GLU A 113 0.03 21.05 -1.21
CA GLU A 113 1.32 21.74 -1.19
C GLU A 113 2.05 21.54 0.14
N ASP A 114 1.33 21.59 1.26
CA ASP A 114 1.88 21.34 2.60
C ASP A 114 2.39 19.90 2.75
N ASP A 115 1.61 18.91 2.32
CA ASP A 115 1.98 17.50 2.31
C ASP A 115 3.19 17.23 1.42
N LEU A 116 3.23 17.82 0.22
CA LEU A 116 4.34 17.71 -0.71
C LEU A 116 5.63 18.30 -0.10
N ALA A 117 5.53 19.45 0.57
CA ALA A 117 6.65 20.06 1.26
C ALA A 117 7.15 19.20 2.42
N ALA A 118 6.24 18.59 3.19
CA ALA A 118 6.56 17.66 4.28
C ALA A 118 7.28 16.41 3.78
N ALA A 119 6.75 15.75 2.75
CA ALA A 119 7.36 14.56 2.14
C ALA A 119 8.80 14.82 1.67
N ARG A 120 9.06 16.00 1.11
CA ARG A 120 10.42 16.41 0.68
C ARG A 120 11.38 16.66 1.84
N ARG A 121 10.88 16.92 3.05
CA ARG A 121 11.67 16.97 4.29
C ARG A 121 11.84 15.59 4.95
N GLY A 122 11.20 14.55 4.42
CA GLY A 122 11.17 13.21 5.00
C GLY A 122 10.10 13.01 6.07
N GLU A 123 9.16 13.95 6.18
CA GLU A 123 7.97 13.85 7.02
C GLU A 123 6.84 13.22 6.20
N PHE A 124 6.03 12.33 6.77
CA PHE A 124 4.92 11.70 6.05
C PHE A 124 3.59 12.20 6.60
N PRO A 125 2.61 12.55 5.74
CA PRO A 125 1.26 12.89 6.18
C PRO A 125 0.63 11.74 6.97
N ASN A 126 -0.32 12.06 7.87
CA ASN A 126 -0.95 11.12 8.81
C ASN A 126 -1.53 9.86 8.12
N ARG A 127 -2.06 10.00 6.88
CA ARG A 127 -2.56 8.87 6.05
C ARG A 127 -1.48 7.84 5.70
N TYR A 128 -0.23 8.26 5.55
CA TYR A 128 0.92 7.41 5.22
C TYR A 128 1.92 7.29 6.38
N ASP A 129 1.53 7.70 7.59
CA ASP A 129 2.36 7.52 8.76
C ASP A 129 2.69 6.02 8.94
N ARG A 130 3.96 5.77 9.24
CA ARG A 130 4.61 4.44 9.31
C ARG A 130 4.23 3.67 10.59
N GLY A 131 3.31 4.18 11.38
CA GLY A 131 2.70 3.45 12.50
C GLY A 131 2.18 2.08 12.05
N SER A 132 2.45 1.06 12.86
CA SER A 132 2.03 -0.31 12.56
C SER A 132 0.50 -0.38 12.42
N PRO A 133 -0.02 -1.36 11.65
CA PRO A 133 -1.46 -1.61 11.52
C PRO A 133 -2.20 -1.65 12.86
N LEU A 134 -1.56 -2.27 13.86
CA LEU A 134 -2.08 -2.38 15.22
C LEU A 134 -2.10 -1.03 15.93
N GLU A 135 -1.06 -0.20 15.76
CA GLU A 135 -0.99 1.13 16.38
C GLU A 135 -2.05 2.08 15.83
N ARG A 136 -2.34 2.06 14.53
CA ARG A 136 -3.42 2.88 13.95
C ARG A 136 -4.81 2.35 14.31
N MET A 137 -4.96 1.04 14.48
CA MET A 137 -6.21 0.42 14.96
C MET A 137 -6.37 0.52 16.48
N ARG A 138 -5.37 0.95 17.26
CA ARG A 138 -5.47 1.01 18.73
C ARG A 138 -6.63 1.89 19.19
N GLY A 139 -6.84 3.05 18.57
CA GLY A 139 -7.96 3.95 18.91
C GLY A 139 -9.33 3.34 18.63
N TRP A 140 -9.44 2.50 17.59
CA TRP A 140 -10.68 1.81 17.22
C TRP A 140 -10.95 0.56 18.07
N ILE A 141 -9.89 -0.15 18.46
CA ILE A 141 -9.97 -1.38 19.26
C ILE A 141 -10.11 -1.06 20.76
N TYR A 142 -9.48 0.03 21.24
CA TYR A 142 -9.37 0.35 22.65
C TYR A 142 -9.95 1.73 23.05
N GLY A 143 -10.44 2.54 22.11
CA GLY A 143 -10.97 3.91 22.35
C GLY A 143 -9.89 5.01 22.30
N GLU A 144 -10.29 6.29 22.26
CA GLU A 144 -9.38 7.45 22.17
C GLU A 144 -8.43 7.60 23.38
N ASP A 145 -8.73 6.96 24.50
CA ASP A 145 -7.96 6.99 25.75
C ASP A 145 -7.01 5.78 25.89
N VAL A 146 -6.19 5.49 24.88
CA VAL A 146 -5.13 4.48 25.05
C VAL A 146 -3.87 5.17 25.57
N PRO A 147 -3.47 4.99 26.85
CA PRO A 147 -2.28 5.63 27.37
C PRO A 147 -1.05 5.20 26.56
N GLU A 148 -0.20 6.17 26.23
CA GLU A 148 1.13 5.94 25.67
C GLU A 148 1.85 4.91 26.54
N PRO A 149 2.51 3.89 25.96
CA PRO A 149 3.31 2.98 26.76
C PRO A 149 4.36 3.81 27.49
N SER A 150 4.35 3.78 28.82
CA SER A 150 5.44 4.35 29.62
C SER A 150 6.78 3.88 29.06
N GLU A 151 7.82 4.72 29.01
CA GLU A 151 9.15 4.39 28.46
C GLU A 151 9.66 3.00 28.92
N SER A 152 9.35 2.64 30.17
CA SER A 152 9.66 1.34 30.77
C SER A 152 9.00 0.14 30.08
N ARG A 153 7.76 0.29 29.58
CA ARG A 153 6.99 -0.75 28.89
C ARG A 153 7.41 -0.91 27.43
N ALA A 154 7.77 0.18 26.75
CA ALA A 154 8.34 0.12 25.40
C ALA A 154 9.69 -0.62 25.40
N THR A 155 10.54 -0.32 26.40
CA THR A 155 11.82 -1.01 26.59
C THR A 155 11.64 -2.50 26.87
N LEU A 156 10.71 -2.87 27.76
CA LEU A 156 10.37 -4.27 28.03
C LEU A 156 9.87 -5.03 26.79
N LEU A 157 9.04 -4.40 25.95
CA LEU A 157 8.55 -5.03 24.72
C LEU A 157 9.66 -5.23 23.68
N ALA A 158 10.55 -4.24 23.53
CA ALA A 158 11.73 -4.36 22.68
C ALA A 158 12.67 -5.47 23.17
N ASP A 159 12.94 -5.53 24.48
CA ASP A 159 13.75 -6.57 25.09
C ASP A 159 13.13 -7.96 24.92
N MET A 160 11.80 -8.08 25.04
CA MET A 160 11.08 -9.32 24.81
C MET A 160 11.10 -9.75 23.34
N ALA A 161 10.98 -8.83 22.38
CA ALA A 161 11.09 -9.11 20.95
C ALA A 161 12.49 -9.60 20.57
N ALA A 162 13.53 -8.95 21.13
CA ALA A 162 14.92 -9.36 20.97
C ALA A 162 15.20 -10.73 21.58
N LEU A 163 14.70 -11.00 22.78
CA LEU A 163 14.80 -12.31 23.44
C LEU A 163 14.05 -13.42 22.69
N ALA A 164 12.94 -13.07 22.04
CA ALA A 164 12.15 -14.00 21.22
C ALA A 164 12.73 -14.19 19.80
N GLY A 165 13.81 -13.50 19.44
CA GLY A 165 14.42 -13.58 18.10
C GLY A 165 13.48 -13.12 16.98
N LEU A 166 12.51 -12.25 17.30
CA LEU A 166 11.52 -11.72 16.37
C LEU A 166 11.99 -10.43 15.68
N ASP A 167 13.20 -9.97 16.01
CA ASP A 167 13.87 -8.91 15.26
C ASP A 167 14.19 -9.43 13.85
N GLY A 168 13.41 -8.95 12.86
CA GLY A 168 13.63 -9.28 11.46
C GLY A 168 12.82 -10.44 10.91
N ILE A 169 11.63 -10.76 11.45
CA ILE A 169 10.66 -11.57 10.70
C ILE A 169 10.24 -10.79 9.46
N GLY A 170 10.98 -10.98 8.35
CA GLY A 170 10.62 -10.47 7.04
C GLY A 170 9.28 -11.03 6.58
N GLN A 171 8.73 -10.44 5.52
CA GLN A 171 7.52 -10.95 4.87
C GLN A 171 7.66 -12.46 4.61
N ALA A 172 6.61 -13.22 4.90
CA ALA A 172 6.56 -14.63 4.55
C ALA A 172 6.67 -14.76 3.02
N VAL A 173 7.80 -15.25 2.54
CA VAL A 173 8.04 -15.47 1.11
C VAL A 173 7.39 -16.79 0.73
N ASN A 174 6.33 -16.74 -0.08
CA ASN A 174 5.79 -17.96 -0.68
C ASN A 174 6.69 -18.39 -1.84
N GLU A 175 7.58 -19.35 -1.58
CA GLU A 175 8.51 -19.93 -2.55
C GLU A 175 7.81 -20.55 -3.79
N TYR A 176 6.51 -20.83 -3.69
CA TYR A 176 5.70 -21.46 -4.73
C TYR A 176 4.78 -20.49 -5.46
N ARG A 177 4.92 -19.16 -5.28
CA ARG A 177 4.03 -18.14 -5.88
C ARG A 177 3.93 -18.23 -7.41
N ASP A 178 5.02 -18.60 -8.07
CA ASP A 178 5.10 -18.69 -9.54
C ASP A 178 4.65 -20.07 -10.09
N VAL A 179 4.22 -20.99 -9.21
CA VAL A 179 3.86 -22.36 -9.59
C VAL A 179 2.36 -22.47 -9.81
N GLY A 180 1.96 -22.46 -11.09
CA GLY A 180 0.56 -22.69 -11.47
C GLY A 180 0.01 -24.01 -10.91
N ARG A 181 -1.24 -24.00 -10.42
CA ARG A 181 -1.91 -25.14 -9.77
C ARG A 181 -1.84 -26.47 -10.55
N ASN A 182 -1.80 -26.41 -11.89
CA ASN A 182 -1.71 -27.58 -12.77
C ASN A 182 -0.28 -27.87 -13.32
N ALA A 183 0.70 -27.01 -13.03
CA ALA A 183 2.07 -27.16 -13.47
C ALA A 183 2.74 -28.41 -12.85
N PRO A 184 3.79 -28.96 -13.48
CA PRO A 184 4.66 -29.94 -12.84
C PRO A 184 5.17 -29.43 -11.49
N CYS A 185 5.09 -30.26 -10.46
CA CYS A 185 5.48 -29.87 -9.12
C CYS A 185 7.01 -29.68 -9.02
N PRO A 186 7.50 -28.55 -8.48
CA PRO A 186 8.94 -28.24 -8.44
C PRO A 186 9.76 -29.17 -7.54
N CYS A 187 9.12 -29.97 -6.68
CA CYS A 187 9.79 -30.98 -5.87
C CYS A 187 10.26 -32.23 -6.66
N GLY A 188 10.10 -32.24 -7.99
CA GLY A 188 10.57 -33.32 -8.85
C GLY A 188 9.69 -34.59 -8.84
N SER A 189 8.51 -34.55 -8.22
CA SER A 189 7.63 -35.73 -8.09
C SER A 189 6.97 -36.20 -9.40
N GLY A 190 7.07 -35.42 -10.47
CA GLY A 190 6.36 -35.67 -11.74
C GLY A 190 4.83 -35.46 -11.68
N LYS A 191 4.28 -35.09 -10.52
CA LYS A 191 2.84 -34.84 -10.32
C LYS A 191 2.50 -33.36 -10.57
N LYS A 192 1.22 -33.06 -10.85
CA LYS A 192 0.71 -31.68 -10.86
C LYS A 192 0.79 -31.07 -9.45
N PHE A 193 1.15 -29.79 -9.33
CA PHE A 193 1.34 -29.11 -8.04
C PHE A 193 0.16 -29.28 -7.08
N LYS A 194 -1.09 -29.13 -7.57
CA LYS A 194 -2.33 -29.36 -6.79
C LYS A 194 -2.52 -30.75 -6.20
N LYS A 195 -1.81 -31.75 -6.72
CA LYS A 195 -1.87 -33.15 -6.25
C LYS A 195 -0.60 -33.55 -5.50
N CYS A 196 0.30 -32.61 -5.25
CA CYS A 196 1.59 -32.86 -4.63
C CYS A 196 1.88 -31.91 -3.47
N CYS A 197 2.58 -30.80 -3.71
CA CYS A 197 3.02 -29.92 -2.63
C CYS A 197 1.98 -28.86 -2.24
N LEU A 198 1.02 -28.51 -3.11
CA LEU A 198 0.03 -27.47 -2.78
C LEU A 198 -0.75 -27.76 -1.48
N PRO A 199 -1.28 -28.98 -1.23
CA PRO A 199 -1.98 -29.27 0.04
C PRO A 199 -1.08 -29.19 1.28
N LYS A 200 0.24 -29.36 1.11
CA LYS A 200 1.22 -29.27 2.20
C LYS A 200 1.56 -27.82 2.51
N VAL A 201 1.71 -27.00 1.47
CA VAL A 201 1.88 -25.55 1.57
C VAL A 201 0.65 -24.92 2.22
N GLU A 202 -0.56 -25.31 1.79
CA GLU A 202 -1.83 -24.85 2.39
C GLU A 202 -1.98 -25.27 3.87
N ALA A 203 -1.31 -26.34 4.29
CA ALA A 203 -1.29 -26.83 5.67
C ALA A 203 -0.12 -26.28 6.52
N GLY A 204 0.74 -25.41 5.95
CA GLY A 204 1.94 -24.89 6.63
C GLY A 204 2.99 -25.96 6.96
N LEU A 205 3.00 -27.06 6.21
CA LEU A 205 3.92 -28.20 6.39
C LEU A 205 5.15 -28.13 5.47
N LEU A 206 5.23 -27.09 4.65
CA LEU A 206 6.30 -26.70 3.73
C LEU A 206 6.32 -25.19 3.65
#